data_AF-A0A9E4LZR6-F1
#
_entry.id   AF-A0A9E4LZR6-F1
#
_cell.length_a   1.000
_cell.length_b   1.000
_cell.length_c   1.000
_cell.angle_alpha   90.00
_cell.angle_beta   90.00
_cell.angle_gamma   90.00
#
_symmetry.space_group_name_H-M   'P 1'
#
loop_
_entity.id
_entity.type
_entity.pdbx_description
1 polymer ?
#
loop_
_entity_poly.entity_id
_entity_poly.type
_entity_poly.pdbx_seq_one_letter_code
_entity_poly.pdbx_strand_id
1 'polypeptide(L)'
;MTRYLLDTNIISNAVKPQPSVPLFDWMAAQLDEDLFVASLTIAEVRRGILELPSGKKRDDLEAWFTGEQGPQALFAGRILSFDDRAGLIWARLMAEGKAQGRPRSALDMILTAVAEANDCVVVTGNERDFRGIPILNPLRQATKRGRTLTEESSTLATN
;
A
#
# COMPACT_ATOMS: atom_id res chain seq x y z
N MET A 1 12.86 2.48 12.51
CA MET A 1 11.60 1.82 12.12
C MET A 1 11.28 2.24 10.69
N THR A 2 10.56 1.40 9.95
CA THR A 2 10.28 1.62 8.52
C THR A 2 8.91 2.25 8.37
N ARG A 3 8.81 3.37 7.65
CA ARG A 3 7.53 4.02 7.36
C ARG A 3 6.95 3.49 6.06
N TYR A 4 5.63 3.32 6.01
CA TYR A 4 4.93 2.74 4.87
C TYR A 4 3.88 3.70 4.32
N LEU A 5 3.92 3.99 3.02
CA LEU A 5 2.88 4.75 2.33
C LEU A 5 1.95 3.79 1.61
N LEU A 6 0.72 3.65 2.11
CA LEU A 6 -0.28 2.73 1.58
C LEU A 6 -0.94 3.30 0.32
N ASP A 7 -0.89 2.54 -0.76
CA ASP A 7 -1.62 2.83 -2.00
C ASP A 7 -3.14 2.64 -1.81
N THR A 8 -3.93 3.26 -2.68
CA THR A 8 -5.40 3.17 -2.72
C THR A 8 -5.88 1.73 -2.85
N ASN A 9 -5.17 0.88 -3.60
CA ASN A 9 -5.55 -0.52 -3.75
C ASN A 9 -5.41 -1.32 -2.44
N ILE A 10 -4.51 -0.91 -1.54
CA ILE A 10 -4.32 -1.53 -0.23
C ILE A 10 -5.48 -1.15 0.69
N ILE A 11 -5.78 0.15 0.79
CA ILE A 11 -6.93 0.65 1.57
C ILE A 11 -8.23 0.01 1.06
N SER A 12 -8.43 -0.01 -0.25
CA SER A 12 -9.60 -0.61 -0.89
C SER A 12 -9.70 -2.12 -0.67
N ASN A 13 -8.59 -2.82 -0.42
CA ASN A 13 -8.60 -4.25 -0.10
C ASN A 13 -8.94 -4.50 1.37
N ALA A 14 -8.34 -3.71 2.28
CA ALA A 14 -8.54 -3.81 3.72
C ALA A 14 -10.00 -3.61 4.15
N VAL A 15 -10.77 -2.79 3.42
CA VAL A 15 -12.17 -2.46 3.75
C VAL A 15 -13.20 -3.36 3.07
N LYS A 16 -12.76 -4.37 2.30
CA LYS A 16 -13.69 -5.35 1.72
C LYS A 16 -14.27 -6.23 2.83
N PRO A 17 -15.48 -6.80 2.63
CA PRO A 17 -16.05 -7.78 3.57
C PRO A 17 -15.13 -8.98 3.83
N GLN A 18 -14.33 -9.36 2.83
CA GLN A 18 -13.29 -10.39 2.93
C GLN A 18 -11.98 -9.79 2.40
N PRO A 19 -11.15 -9.19 3.28
CA PRO A 19 -9.84 -8.68 2.88
C PRO A 19 -8.89 -9.85 2.57
N SER A 20 -7.82 -9.55 1.85
CA SER A 20 -6.76 -10.52 1.58
C SER A 20 -6.09 -10.95 2.88
N VAL A 21 -6.05 -12.25 3.16
CA VAL A 21 -5.38 -12.81 4.35
C VAL A 21 -3.92 -12.34 4.49
N PRO A 22 -3.04 -12.43 3.47
CA PRO A 22 -1.67 -11.94 3.62
C PRO A 22 -1.57 -10.44 3.87
N LEU A 23 -2.54 -9.64 3.38
CA LEU A 23 -2.60 -8.22 3.70
C LEU A 23 -2.91 -8.01 5.17
N PHE A 24 -3.93 -8.71 5.68
CA PHE A 24 -4.36 -8.60 7.05
C PHE A 24 -3.24 -9.00 8.02
N ASP A 25 -2.57 -10.12 7.75
CA ASP A 25 -1.42 -10.59 8.53
C ASP A 25 -0.26 -9.58 8.50
N TRP A 26 0.03 -9.00 7.34
CA TRP A 26 1.09 -7.98 7.22
C TRP A 26 0.74 -6.71 7.99
N MET A 27 -0.49 -6.20 7.87
CA MET A 27 -0.95 -5.00 8.57
C MET A 27 -0.95 -5.20 10.09
N ALA A 28 -1.39 -6.37 10.57
CA ALA A 28 -1.40 -6.70 12.00
C ALA A 28 0.00 -6.77 12.64
N ALA A 29 1.05 -6.90 11.82
CA ALA A 29 2.43 -6.89 12.26
C ALA A 29 3.08 -5.48 12.26
N GLN A 30 2.38 -4.44 11.81
CA GLN A 30 2.89 -3.07 11.79
C GLN A 30 2.36 -2.26 12.99
N LEU A 31 3.09 -1.22 13.37
CA LEU A 31 2.56 -0.18 14.25
C LEU A 31 1.72 0.80 13.42
N ASP A 32 0.56 1.22 13.94
CA ASP A 32 -0.31 2.18 13.24
C ASP A 32 0.42 3.49 12.92
N GLU A 33 1.35 3.92 13.79
CA GLU A 33 2.14 5.15 13.59
C GLU A 33 3.12 5.08 12.42
N ASP A 34 3.47 3.87 11.96
CA ASP A 34 4.32 3.63 10.80
C ASP A 34 3.53 3.56 9.48
N LEU A 35 2.20 3.54 9.52
CA LEU A 35 1.32 3.45 8.36
C LEU A 35 0.82 4.84 7.95
N PHE A 36 1.05 5.23 6.70
CA PHE A 36 0.68 6.53 6.15
C PHE A 36 -0.17 6.36 4.89
N VAL A 37 -0.93 7.40 4.52
CA VAL A 37 -1.61 7.51 3.23
C VAL A 37 -1.29 8.85 2.59
N ALA A 38 -1.32 8.93 1.26
CA ALA A 38 -1.22 10.21 0.58
C ALA A 38 -2.58 10.91 0.56
N SER A 39 -2.60 12.25 0.49
CA SER A 39 -3.84 13.00 0.23
C SER A 39 -4.49 12.58 -1.09
N LEU A 40 -3.68 12.18 -2.08
CA LEU A 40 -4.17 11.57 -3.33
C LEU A 40 -4.97 10.29 -3.07
N THR A 41 -4.50 9.42 -2.17
CA THR A 41 -5.22 8.18 -1.80
C THR A 41 -6.61 8.49 -1.23
N ILE A 42 -6.72 9.51 -0.37
CA ILE A 42 -8.01 9.98 0.15
C ILE A 42 -8.93 10.44 -1.01
N ALA A 43 -8.38 11.22 -1.94
CA ALA A 43 -9.12 11.74 -3.09
C ALA A 43 -9.60 10.61 -4.01
N GLU A 44 -8.77 9.59 -4.26
CA GLU A 44 -9.13 8.44 -5.10
C GLU A 44 -10.24 7.59 -4.47
N VAL A 45 -10.15 7.33 -3.16
CA VAL A 45 -11.23 6.64 -2.43
C VAL A 45 -12.53 7.46 -2.52
N ARG A 46 -12.46 8.78 -2.26
CA ARG A 46 -13.65 9.65 -2.32
C ARG A 46 -14.26 9.68 -3.72
N ARG A 47 -13.43 9.79 -4.77
CA ARG A 47 -13.85 9.76 -6.16
C ARG A 47 -14.59 8.45 -6.48
N GLY A 48 -14.03 7.31 -6.08
CA GLY A 48 -14.65 6.00 -6.29
C GLY A 48 -16.03 5.88 -5.65
N ILE A 49 -16.26 6.51 -4.49
CA ILE A 49 -17.57 6.57 -3.84
C ILE A 49 -18.54 7.48 -4.62
N LEU A 50 -18.08 8.66 -5.04
CA LEU A 50 -18.89 9.64 -5.78
C LEU A 50 -19.34 9.12 -7.15
N GLU A 51 -18.55 8.25 -7.77
CA GLU A 51 -18.86 7.61 -9.07
C GLU A 51 -19.91 6.49 -8.96
N LEU A 52 -20.26 6.04 -7.74
CA LEU A 52 -21.31 5.03 -7.57
C LEU A 52 -22.70 5.61 -7.86
N PRO A 53 -23.60 4.82 -8.48
CA PRO A 53 -25.00 5.20 -8.55
C PRO A 53 -25.59 5.30 -7.14
N SER A 54 -26.60 6.15 -6.97
CA SER A 54 -27.33 6.27 -5.71
C SER A 54 -27.90 4.92 -5.26
N GLY A 55 -27.81 4.64 -3.97
CA GLY A 55 -28.33 3.43 -3.36
C GLY A 55 -27.49 2.95 -2.18
N LYS A 56 -27.97 1.89 -1.52
CA LYS A 56 -27.42 1.40 -0.24
C LYS A 56 -25.91 1.28 -0.20
N LYS A 57 -25.28 0.72 -1.24
CA LYS A 57 -23.82 0.55 -1.29
C LYS A 57 -23.08 1.88 -1.20
N ARG A 58 -23.56 2.90 -1.90
CA ARG A 58 -22.97 4.24 -1.87
C ARG A 58 -23.17 4.86 -0.50
N ASP A 59 -24.38 4.78 0.05
CA ASP A 59 -24.70 5.35 1.37
C ASP A 59 -23.83 4.73 2.48
N ASP A 60 -23.68 3.41 2.47
CA ASP A 60 -22.83 2.68 3.42
C ASP A 60 -21.35 3.12 3.31
N LEU A 61 -20.84 3.31 2.08
CA LEU A 61 -19.47 3.78 1.85
C LEU A 61 -19.26 5.26 2.19
N GLU A 62 -20.26 6.12 1.96
CA GLU A 62 -20.22 7.52 2.37
C GLU A 62 -20.19 7.65 3.90
N ALA A 63 -21.00 6.85 4.60
CA ALA A 63 -20.99 6.78 6.06
C ALA A 63 -19.66 6.26 6.59
N TRP A 64 -19.11 5.19 6.00
CA TRP A 64 -17.78 4.68 6.35
C TRP A 64 -16.70 5.75 6.13
N PHE A 65 -16.67 6.39 4.96
CA PHE A 65 -15.63 7.35 4.59
C PHE A 65 -15.57 8.57 5.53
N THR A 66 -16.73 9.02 6.01
CA THR A 66 -16.85 10.18 6.90
C THR A 66 -16.81 9.83 8.39
N GLY A 67 -16.94 8.54 8.74
CA GLY A 67 -16.92 8.05 10.11
C GLY A 67 -15.52 7.85 10.69
N GLU A 68 -15.46 7.40 11.94
CA GLU A 68 -14.20 7.19 12.69
C GLU A 68 -13.29 6.12 12.09
N GLN A 69 -13.86 5.18 11.33
CA GLN A 69 -13.14 4.13 10.61
C GLN A 69 -12.78 4.53 9.18
N GLY A 70 -13.18 5.73 8.76
CA GLY A 70 -12.86 6.31 7.46
C GLY A 70 -11.40 6.75 7.40
N PRO A 71 -10.81 6.87 6.21
CA PRO A 71 -9.37 7.07 6.07
C PRO A 71 -8.91 8.43 6.61
N GLN A 72 -9.76 9.46 6.63
CA GLN A 72 -9.40 10.76 7.21
C GLN A 72 -9.23 10.70 8.74
N ALA A 73 -10.13 9.99 9.43
CA ALA A 73 -10.07 9.83 10.87
C ALA A 73 -9.00 8.81 11.26
N LEU A 74 -8.99 7.64 10.60
CA LEU A 74 -8.07 6.54 10.90
C LEU A 74 -6.59 6.91 10.69
N PHE A 75 -6.29 7.79 9.73
CA PHE A 75 -4.93 8.27 9.46
C PHE A 75 -4.70 9.71 9.91
N ALA A 76 -5.47 10.23 10.89
CA ALA A 76 -5.26 11.57 11.41
C ALA A 76 -3.80 11.78 11.86
N GLY A 77 -3.16 12.86 11.36
CA GLY A 77 -1.73 13.13 11.57
C GLY A 77 -0.77 12.30 10.69
N ARG A 78 -1.27 11.38 9.87
CA ARG A 78 -0.52 10.46 8.99
C ARG A 78 -0.96 10.52 7.52
N ILE A 79 -1.63 11.61 7.14
CA ILE A 79 -1.98 11.92 5.75
C ILE A 79 -0.90 12.84 5.18
N LEU A 80 -0.11 12.33 4.24
CA LEU A 80 1.00 13.05 3.62
C LEU A 80 0.53 13.79 2.37
N SER A 81 0.94 15.06 2.24
CA SER A 81 0.55 15.92 1.11
C SER A 81 1.51 15.77 -0.07
N PHE A 82 1.02 16.04 -1.27
CA PHE A 82 1.87 16.30 -2.43
C PHE A 82 2.26 17.79 -2.43
N ASP A 83 3.38 18.09 -1.77
CA ASP A 83 3.94 19.42 -1.63
C ASP A 83 4.99 19.73 -2.72
N ASP A 84 5.69 20.86 -2.59
CA ASP A 84 6.73 21.30 -3.53
C ASP A 84 7.93 20.33 -3.58
N ARG A 85 8.36 19.81 -2.44
CA ARG A 85 9.44 18.79 -2.37
C ARG A 85 9.03 17.52 -3.12
N ALA A 86 7.83 17.00 -2.89
CA ALA A 86 7.31 15.88 -3.65
C ALA A 86 7.14 16.25 -5.14
N GLY A 87 6.72 17.47 -5.47
CA GLY A 87 6.60 17.95 -6.84
C GLY A 87 7.91 17.89 -7.64
N LEU A 88 9.04 18.27 -7.02
CA LEU A 88 10.36 18.19 -7.65
C LEU A 88 10.81 16.74 -7.88
N ILE A 89 10.56 15.85 -6.92
CA ILE A 89 10.83 14.41 -7.06
C ILE A 89 9.98 13.83 -8.19
N TRP A 90 8.70 14.16 -8.24
CA TRP A 90 7.79 13.73 -9.30
C TRP A 90 8.31 14.14 -10.68
N ALA A 91 8.76 15.39 -10.83
CA ALA A 91 9.30 15.88 -12.11
C ALA A 91 10.52 15.06 -12.56
N ARG A 92 11.43 14.74 -11.64
CA ARG A 92 12.58 13.87 -11.90
C ARG A 92 12.12 12.46 -12.32
N LEU A 93 11.22 11.84 -11.56
CA LEU A 93 10.71 10.49 -11.86
C LEU A 93 10.04 10.42 -13.24
N MET A 94 9.30 11.45 -13.64
CA MET A 94 8.67 11.51 -14.95
C MET A 94 9.69 11.68 -16.08
N ALA A 95 10.70 12.54 -15.89
CA ALA A 95 11.77 12.75 -16.85
C ALA A 95 12.61 11.48 -17.08
N GLU A 96 12.96 10.77 -16.01
CA GLU A 96 13.69 9.50 -16.06
C GLU A 96 12.90 8.42 -16.84
N GLY A 97 11.61 8.24 -16.54
CA GLY A 97 10.77 7.26 -17.23
C GLY A 97 10.71 7.54 -18.73
N LYS A 98 10.55 8.81 -19.11
CA LYS A 98 10.58 9.24 -20.52
C LYS A 98 11.93 8.94 -21.17
N ALA A 99 13.04 9.30 -20.53
CA ALA A 99 14.39 9.07 -21.05
C ALA A 99 14.70 7.57 -21.25
N GLN A 100 14.13 6.70 -20.40
CA GLN A 100 14.31 5.25 -20.48
C GLN A 100 13.35 4.56 -21.47
N GLY A 101 12.52 5.31 -22.21
CA GLY A 101 11.51 4.74 -23.11
C GLY A 101 10.41 3.97 -22.37
N ARG A 102 10.21 4.25 -21.08
CA ARG A 102 9.22 3.62 -20.21
C ARG A 102 8.38 4.70 -19.52
N PRO A 103 7.41 5.31 -20.23
CA PRO A 103 6.54 6.32 -19.64
C PRO A 103 5.88 5.78 -18.36
N ARG A 104 5.92 6.59 -17.30
CA ARG A 104 5.36 6.27 -15.99
C ARG A 104 3.97 6.92 -15.85
N SER A 105 3.11 6.29 -15.06
CA SER A 105 1.81 6.85 -14.69
C SER A 105 2.00 8.10 -13.82
N ALA A 106 1.35 9.21 -14.18
CA ALA A 106 1.51 10.46 -13.45
C ALA A 106 1.02 10.35 -12.00
N LEU A 107 -0.07 9.62 -11.76
CA LEU A 107 -0.66 9.44 -10.43
C LEU A 107 0.18 8.51 -9.55
N ASP A 108 0.65 7.39 -10.10
CA ASP A 108 1.54 6.47 -9.35
C ASP A 108 2.86 7.15 -8.97
N MET A 109 3.35 8.06 -9.84
CA MET A 109 4.52 8.86 -9.52
C MET A 109 4.25 9.93 -8.46
N ILE A 110 3.01 10.42 -8.30
CA ILE A 110 2.69 11.30 -7.17
C ILE A 110 2.82 10.50 -5.87
N LEU A 111 2.24 9.30 -5.81
CA LEU A 111 2.38 8.43 -4.64
C LEU A 111 3.86 8.13 -4.34
N THR A 112 4.63 7.78 -5.37
CA THR A 112 6.07 7.50 -5.25
C THR A 112 6.83 8.72 -4.74
N ALA A 113 6.53 9.90 -5.28
CA ALA A 113 7.21 11.13 -4.89
C ALA A 113 6.88 11.55 -3.46
N VAL A 114 5.63 11.38 -3.02
CA VAL A 114 5.24 11.59 -1.62
C VAL A 114 5.96 10.61 -0.70
N ALA A 115 6.09 9.34 -1.10
CA ALA A 115 6.81 8.34 -0.32
C ALA A 115 8.29 8.71 -0.18
N GLU A 116 8.96 9.03 -1.29
CA GLU A 116 10.38 9.41 -1.27
C GLU A 116 10.62 10.72 -0.51
N ALA A 117 9.72 11.70 -0.62
CA ALA A 117 9.79 12.94 0.16
C ALA A 117 9.63 12.72 1.68
N ASN A 118 9.15 11.57 2.12
CA ASN A 118 8.87 11.30 3.53
C ASN A 118 9.58 10.05 4.07
N ASP A 119 10.56 9.54 3.32
CA ASP A 119 11.32 8.33 3.68
C ASP A 119 10.42 7.10 3.94
N CYS A 120 9.34 7.01 3.16
CA CYS A 120 8.40 5.89 3.21
C CYS A 120 8.68 4.88 2.10
N VAL A 121 8.36 3.61 2.38
CA VAL A 121 8.25 2.55 1.37
C VAL A 121 6.84 2.55 0.81
N VAL A 122 6.69 2.57 -0.52
CA VAL A 122 5.38 2.42 -1.17
C VAL A 122 4.87 1.00 -0.98
N VAL A 123 3.66 0.86 -0.46
CA VAL A 123 2.97 -0.41 -0.27
C VAL A 123 1.84 -0.51 -1.29
N THR A 124 2.00 -1.40 -2.27
CA THR A 124 1.03 -1.55 -3.37
C THR A 124 1.00 -2.98 -3.91
N GLY A 125 -0.18 -3.41 -4.34
CA GLY A 125 -0.34 -4.60 -5.19
C GLY A 125 -0.08 -4.38 -6.69
N ASN A 126 0.10 -3.14 -7.15
CA ASN A 126 0.15 -2.77 -8.57
C ASN A 126 1.58 -2.79 -9.15
N GLU A 127 2.32 -3.89 -8.94
CA GLU A 127 3.77 -3.96 -9.20
C GLU A 127 4.21 -3.55 -10.61
N ARG A 128 3.34 -3.76 -11.61
CA ARG A 128 3.62 -3.40 -13.00
C ARG A 128 3.86 -1.90 -13.17
N ASP A 129 3.13 -1.08 -12.42
CA ASP A 129 3.13 0.37 -12.60
C ASP A 129 4.34 1.02 -11.88
N PHE A 130 5.04 0.23 -11.04
CA PHE A 130 6.23 0.62 -10.27
C PHE A 130 7.50 -0.12 -10.70
N ARG A 131 7.58 -0.62 -11.94
CA ARG A 131 8.77 -1.34 -12.44
C ARG A 131 10.04 -0.49 -12.30
N GLY A 132 11.02 -1.01 -11.57
CA GLY A 132 12.29 -0.32 -11.30
C GLY A 132 12.24 0.67 -10.14
N ILE A 133 11.13 0.73 -9.41
CA ILE A 133 10.95 1.53 -8.20
C ILE A 133 10.78 0.56 -7.02
N PRO A 134 11.46 0.78 -5.88
CA PRO A 134 11.28 -0.06 -4.69
C PRO A 134 9.84 0.02 -4.17
N ILE A 135 9.21 -1.15 -4.02
CA ILE A 135 7.86 -1.30 -3.46
C ILE A 135 7.78 -2.52 -2.54
N LEU A 136 6.81 -2.52 -1.64
CA LEU A 136 6.39 -3.69 -0.87
C LEU A 136 4.99 -4.11 -1.33
N ASN A 137 4.83 -5.39 -1.68
CA ASN A 137 3.53 -5.95 -2.02
C ASN A 137 3.05 -6.91 -0.91
N PRO A 138 2.12 -6.48 -0.05
CA PRO A 138 1.63 -7.30 1.07
C PRO A 138 0.58 -8.31 0.62
N LEU A 139 0.14 -8.28 -0.65
CA LEU A 139 -0.83 -9.22 -1.19
C LEU A 139 -0.20 -10.55 -1.61
N ARG A 140 1.15 -10.62 -1.68
CA ARG A 140 1.86 -11.87 -1.92
C ARG A 140 1.72 -12.76 -0.70
N GLN A 141 1.31 -14.01 -0.90
CA GLN A 141 1.43 -15.01 0.15
C GLN A 141 2.91 -15.19 0.47
N ALA A 142 3.25 -15.23 1.77
CA ALA A 142 4.58 -15.66 2.17
C ALA A 142 4.79 -17.07 1.63
N THR A 143 5.67 -17.22 0.64
CA THR A 143 6.10 -18.55 0.21
C THR A 143 6.71 -19.21 1.43
N LYS A 144 6.09 -20.29 1.94
CA LYS A 144 6.70 -21.13 2.97
C LYS A 144 8.07 -21.56 2.43
N ARG A 145 9.16 -20.91 2.88
CA ARG A 145 10.51 -21.47 2.69
C ARG A 145 10.47 -22.87 3.29
N GLY A 146 10.84 -23.86 2.48
CA GLY A 146 10.54 -25.27 2.71
C GLY A 146 10.86 -25.74 4.13
N ARG A 147 9.92 -26.49 4.71
CA ARG A 147 10.29 -27.48 5.71
C ARG A 147 11.12 -28.54 5.00
N THR A 148 12.39 -28.60 5.33
CA THR A 148 13.17 -29.83 5.24
C THR A 148 13.75 -30.06 6.62
N LEU A 149 12.92 -30.57 7.54
CA LEU A 149 13.41 -31.38 8.62
C LEU A 149 13.45 -32.79 8.04
N THR A 150 14.59 -33.16 7.45
CA THR A 150 14.91 -34.56 7.25
C THR A 150 15.18 -35.14 8.63
N GLU A 151 14.25 -36.00 9.07
CA GLU A 151 14.54 -37.10 9.96
C GLU A 151 15.74 -37.86 9.42
N GLU A 152 16.86 -37.87 10.15
CA GLU A 152 17.88 -38.93 10.12
C GLU A 152 18.94 -38.61 11.17
N SER A 153 18.83 -39.25 12.34
CA SER A 153 19.96 -39.77 13.15
C SER A 153 19.43 -40.26 14.50
N SER A 154 18.82 -41.44 14.51
CA SER A 154 18.77 -42.30 15.70
C SER A 154 18.90 -43.75 15.28
N THR A 155 20.06 -44.06 14.69
CA THR A 155 20.59 -45.42 14.67
C THR A 155 21.85 -45.41 15.51
N LEU A 156 21.74 -45.85 16.77
CA LEU A 156 22.83 -46.39 17.56
C LEU A 156 22.21 -47.25 18.66
N ALA A 157 21.89 -48.49 18.29
CA ALA A 157 22.09 -49.59 19.21
C ALA A 157 23.60 -49.74 19.42
N THR A 158 24.07 -49.81 20.68
CA THR A 158 24.99 -50.84 21.21
C THR A 158 25.28 -50.50 22.70
N ASN A 159 25.07 -51.51 23.56
CA ASN A 159 25.36 -51.62 25.00
C ASN A 159 24.38 -51.00 26.00
#